data_AF-A0A8J2LMC3-F1
#
_entry.id   AF-A0A8J2LMC3-F1
#
_cell.length_a   1.000
_cell.length_b   1.000
_cell.length_c   1.000
_cell.angle_alpha   90.00
_cell.angle_beta   90.00
_cell.angle_gamma   90.00
#
_symmetry.space_group_name_H-M   'P 1'
#
loop_
_entity.id
_entity.type
_entity.pdbx_description
1 polymer ?
#
loop_
_entity_poly.entity_id
_entity_poly.type
_entity_poly.pdbx_seq_one_letter_code
_entity_poly.pdbx_strand_id
1 'polypeptide(L)'
;DAIHTHAWALGMKKPVGHVDFYPNGGFSQPGCFKLSWGALFKSLSGICSHKRAIELMRESILSHGQEIRAHPCHDLNSASKGTCP
;
A
#
# COMPACT_ATOMS: atom_id res chain seq x y z
N ASP A 1 14.29 3.55 -1.63
CA ASP A 1 13.10 3.03 -0.93
C ASP A 1 11.94 2.93 -1.92
N ALA A 2 10.93 2.11 -1.63
CA ALA A 2 9.76 1.92 -2.48
C ALA A 2 8.49 1.74 -1.65
N ILE A 3 7.34 2.24 -2.13
CA ILE A 3 6.03 2.09 -1.46
C ILE A 3 5.09 1.29 -2.37
N HIS A 4 4.62 0.16 -1.87
CA HIS A 4 3.78 -0.78 -2.61
C HIS A 4 2.35 -0.75 -2.05
N THR A 5 1.40 -0.16 -2.79
CA THR A 5 0.01 -0.03 -2.34
C THR A 5 -1.01 -0.83 -3.17
N HIS A 6 -0.60 -1.34 -4.34
CA HIS A 6 -1.43 -2.17 -5.22
C HIS A 6 -0.59 -3.26 -5.93
N ALA A 7 0.14 -4.04 -5.14
CA ALA A 7 1.19 -4.97 -5.55
C ALA A 7 0.74 -6.20 -6.36
N TRP A 8 -0.57 -6.48 -6.45
CA TRP A 8 -1.08 -7.65 -7.16
C TRP A 8 -1.56 -7.38 -8.58
N ALA A 9 -1.60 -6.11 -9.01
CA ALA A 9 -2.06 -5.73 -10.35
C ALA A 9 -1.24 -4.57 -10.95
N LEU A 10 -1.53 -3.32 -10.58
CA LEU A 10 -0.89 -2.15 -11.21
C LEU A 10 0.51 -1.85 -10.67
N GLY A 11 0.82 -2.29 -9.45
CA GLY A 11 2.14 -2.16 -8.82
C GLY A 11 2.94 -3.44 -8.86
N MET A 12 4.21 -3.36 -8.45
CA MET A 12 5.10 -4.51 -8.31
C MET A 12 4.94 -5.17 -6.94
N LYS A 13 4.98 -6.52 -6.89
CA LYS A 13 5.03 -7.27 -5.61
C LYS A 13 6.44 -7.44 -5.08
N LYS A 14 7.40 -7.69 -5.97
CA LYS A 14 8.80 -7.95 -5.62
C LYS A 14 9.41 -6.69 -4.96
N PRO A 15 10.22 -6.85 -3.90
CA PRO A 15 11.02 -5.74 -3.39
C PRO A 15 12.03 -5.29 -4.45
N VAL A 16 12.15 -3.98 -4.63
CA VAL A 16 13.00 -3.33 -5.63
C VAL A 16 13.82 -2.18 -5.04
N GLY A 17 13.58 -1.81 -3.79
CA GLY A 17 14.34 -0.79 -3.07
C GLY A 17 15.37 -1.36 -2.10
N HIS A 18 16.13 -0.47 -1.47
CA HIS A 18 16.90 -0.80 -0.26
C HIS A 18 15.97 -1.06 0.94
N VAL A 19 14.79 -0.44 0.93
CA VAL A 19 13.70 -0.61 1.90
C VAL A 19 12.40 -0.55 1.12
N ASP A 20 11.51 -1.52 1.34
CA ASP A 20 10.23 -1.65 0.63
C ASP A 20 9.10 -1.64 1.65
N PHE A 21 8.23 -0.64 1.56
CA PHE A 21 7.09 -0.46 2.45
C PHE A 21 5.84 -1.07 1.81
N TYR A 22 5.09 -1.84 2.59
CA TYR A 22 3.83 -2.46 2.17
C TYR A 22 2.67 -2.03 3.09
N PRO A 23 2.22 -0.76 3.01
CA PRO A 23 1.10 -0.26 3.82
C PRO A 23 -0.14 -1.13 3.65
N ASN A 24 -0.74 -1.53 4.78
CA ASN A 24 -1.92 -2.40 4.80
C ASN A 24 -1.71 -3.73 4.03
N GLY A 25 -0.49 -4.27 4.10
CA GLY A 25 -0.07 -5.48 3.36
C GLY A 25 0.25 -5.23 1.87
N GLY A 26 0.09 -4.01 1.37
CA GLY A 26 0.47 -3.58 0.02
C GLY A 26 -0.43 -4.07 -1.12
N PHE A 27 -1.56 -4.72 -0.81
CA PHE A 27 -2.48 -5.27 -1.81
C PHE A 27 -3.60 -4.31 -2.19
N SER A 28 -4.39 -3.88 -1.21
CA SER A 28 -5.55 -3.00 -1.39
C SER A 28 -5.58 -2.02 -0.24
N GLN A 29 -5.89 -0.76 -0.53
CA GLN A 29 -5.85 0.28 0.48
C GLN A 29 -7.22 0.55 1.10
N PRO A 30 -7.29 0.84 2.41
CA PRO A 30 -8.52 1.28 3.06
C PRO A 30 -9.16 2.44 2.31
N GLY A 31 -10.49 2.46 2.23
CA GLY A 31 -11.25 3.48 1.48
C GLY A 31 -11.32 3.26 -0.04
N CYS A 32 -10.55 2.33 -0.61
CA CYS A 32 -10.62 1.99 -2.03
C CYS A 32 -11.64 0.87 -2.35
N PHE A 33 -12.23 0.22 -1.34
CA PHE A 33 -13.29 -0.76 -1.52
C PHE A 33 -14.62 -0.04 -1.79
N LYS A 34 -15.13 -0.14 -3.02
CA LYS A 34 -16.54 0.16 -3.32
C LYS A 34 -17.25 -1.16 -3.59
N LEU A 35 -18.48 -1.31 -3.09
CA LEU A 35 -19.38 -2.43 -3.37
C LEU A 35 -19.24 -2.84 -4.85
N SER A 36 -18.67 -4.01 -5.09
CA SER A 36 -18.18 -4.42 -6.41
C SER A 36 -19.33 -4.84 -7.32
N TRP A 37 -20.13 -3.89 -7.77
CA TRP A 37 -21.15 -4.11 -8.79
C TRP A 37 -20.54 -3.86 -10.18
N GLY A 38 -19.64 -4.76 -10.60
CA GLY A 38 -19.14 -4.79 -11.98
C GLY A 38 -17.66 -4.39 -12.20
N ALA A 39 -17.16 -4.71 -13.40
CA ALA A 39 -15.74 -4.61 -13.78
C ALA A 39 -15.20 -3.16 -13.75
N LEU A 40 -16.02 -2.16 -14.08
CA LEU A 40 -15.64 -0.75 -14.02
C LEU A 40 -15.27 -0.32 -12.59
N PHE A 41 -16.07 -0.73 -11.60
CA PHE A 41 -15.82 -0.40 -10.19
C PHE A 41 -14.59 -1.13 -9.63
N LYS A 42 -14.30 -2.36 -10.11
CA LYS A 42 -13.06 -3.07 -9.79
C LYS A 42 -11.82 -2.32 -10.33
N SER A 43 -11.90 -1.77 -11.54
CA SER A 43 -10.84 -0.95 -12.13
C SER A 43 -10.59 0.35 -11.34
N LEU A 44 -11.67 1.06 -10.96
CA LEU A 44 -11.59 2.27 -10.13
C LEU A 44 -10.98 1.99 -8.74
N SER A 45 -11.33 0.85 -8.13
CA SER A 45 -10.76 0.40 -6.85
C SER A 45 -9.25 0.15 -6.96
N GLY A 46 -8.80 -0.45 -8.07
CA GLY A 46 -7.38 -0.69 -8.32
C GLY A 46 -6.59 0.59 -8.54
N ILE A 47 -7.12 1.54 -9.32
CA ILE A 47 -6.50 2.86 -9.52
C ILE A 47 -6.40 3.63 -8.20
N CYS A 48 -7.47 3.61 -7.39
CA CYS A 48 -7.46 4.20 -6.05
C CYS A 48 -6.32 3.64 -5.18
N SER A 49 -6.22 2.31 -5.09
CA SER A 49 -5.16 1.67 -4.30
C SER A 49 -3.77 1.97 -4.85
N HIS A 50 -3.62 2.00 -6.17
CA HIS A 50 -2.33 2.29 -6.82
C HIS A 50 -1.87 3.73 -6.57
N LYS A 51 -2.78 4.71 -6.66
CA LYS A 51 -2.48 6.12 -6.42
C LYS A 51 -2.05 6.41 -4.98
N ARG A 52 -2.48 5.61 -4.00
CA ARG A 52 -2.19 5.82 -2.57
C ARG A 52 -0.68 5.91 -2.26
N ALA A 53 0.18 5.27 -3.05
CA ALA A 53 1.64 5.37 -2.88
C ALA A 53 2.13 6.83 -2.95
N ILE A 54 1.62 7.61 -3.92
CA ILE A 54 1.97 9.02 -4.07
C ILE A 54 1.40 9.87 -2.93
N GLU A 55 0.20 9.54 -2.47
CA GLU A 55 -0.44 10.26 -1.36
C GLU A 55 0.32 10.06 -0.05
N LEU A 56 0.77 8.84 0.24
CA LEU A 56 1.60 8.55 1.42
C LEU A 56 2.96 9.25 1.36
N MET A 57 3.60 9.27 0.20
CA MET A 57 4.85 10.03 0.01
C MET A 57 4.64 11.54 0.21
N ARG A 58 3.53 12.08 -0.29
CA ARG A 58 3.16 13.49 -0.05
C ARG A 58 2.92 13.73 1.43
N GLU A 59 2.21 12.83 2.10
CA GLU A 59 1.90 12.91 3.54
C GLU A 59 3.17 12.89 4.38
N SER A 60 4.15 12.03 4.08
CA SER A 60 5.43 11.97 4.80
C SER A 60 6.26 13.25 4.67
N ILE A 61 6.08 14.03 3.60
CA ILE A 61 6.75 15.33 3.42
C ILE A 61 6.02 16.42 4.22
N LEU A 62 4.69 16.39 4.22
CA LEU A 62 3.85 17.44 4.80
C LEU A 62 3.51 17.23 6.28
N SER A 63 3.83 16.08 6.87
CA SER A 63 3.39 15.72 8.21
C SER A 63 4.08 16.49 9.35
N HIS A 64 4.96 17.45 9.05
CA HIS A 64 5.61 18.37 10.02
C HIS A 64 6.17 17.67 11.27
N GLY A 65 6.73 16.47 11.12
CA GLY A 65 7.30 15.69 12.22
C GLY A 65 6.38 14.62 12.82
N GLN A 66 5.15 14.44 12.31
CA GLN A 66 4.37 13.25 12.58
C GLN A 66 4.88 12.07 11.73
N GLU A 67 5.33 11.00 12.40
CA GLU A 67 5.94 9.85 11.74
C GLU A 67 4.89 8.89 11.17
N ILE A 68 5.02 8.56 9.88
CA ILE A 68 4.38 7.38 9.29
C ILE A 68 5.31 6.19 9.55
N ARG A 69 5.15 5.58 10.73
CA ARG A 69 6.05 4.50 11.17
C ARG A 69 5.74 3.18 10.46
N ALA A 70 6.78 2.52 9.99
CA ALA A 70 6.73 1.16 9.49
C ALA A 70 7.44 0.20 10.45
N HIS A 71 7.01 -1.06 10.45
CA HIS A 71 7.64 -2.12 11.24
C HIS A 71 8.28 -3.15 10.29
N PRO A 72 9.53 -3.58 10.56
CA PRO A 72 10.15 -4.65 9.80
C PRO A 72 9.35 -5.94 9.98
N CYS A 73 9.21 -6.69 8.90
CA CYS A 73 8.43 -7.90 8.88
C CYS A 73 9.16 -8.96 8.06
N HIS A 74 9.07 -10.23 8.45
CA HIS A 74 9.75 -11.32 7.75
C HIS A 74 9.23 -11.55 6.33
N ASP A 75 7.93 -11.32 6.12
CA ASP A 75 7.28 -11.53 4.83
C ASP A 75 5.97 -10.71 4.72
N LEU A 76 5.42 -10.64 3.51
CA LEU A 76 4.19 -9.91 3.20
C LEU A 76 2.93 -10.51 3.82
N ASN A 77 2.92 -11.80 4.14
CA ASN A 77 1.78 -12.46 4.75
C ASN A 77 1.66 -12.07 6.23
N SER A 78 2.79 -11.96 6.92
CA SER A 78 2.88 -11.44 8.27
C SER A 78 2.51 -9.95 8.30
N ALA A 79 2.98 -9.18 7.30
CA ALA A 79 2.62 -7.77 7.15
C ALA A 79 1.13 -7.56 6.87
N SER A 80 0.49 -8.41 6.06
CA SER A 80 -0.95 -8.29 5.76
C SER A 80 -1.84 -8.72 6.93
N LYS A 81 -1.36 -9.61 7.80
CA LYS A 81 -2.08 -10.08 9.00
C LYS A 81 -1.82 -9.23 10.24
N GLY A 82 -0.89 -8.27 10.19
CA GLY A 82 -0.53 -7.45 11.35
C GLY A 82 0.21 -8.25 12.43
N THR A 83 0.93 -9.31 12.05
CA THR A 83 1.68 -10.17 12.98
C THR A 83 3.19 -9.93 12.90
N CYS A 84 3.61 -8.73 12.48
CA CYS A 84 5.00 -8.34 12.52
C CYS A 84 5.51 -8.26 13.97
N PRO A 85 6.78 -8.63 14.23
CA PRO A 85 7.37 -8.57 15.57
C PRO A 85 7.47 -7.15 16.13
#